data_AF-A0AAN8F982-F1
#
_entry.id   AF-A0AAN8F982-F1
#
_cell.length_a   1.000
_cell.length_b   1.000
_cell.length_c   1.000
_cell.angle_alpha   90.00
_cell.angle_beta   90.00
_cell.angle_gamma   90.00
#
_symmetry.space_group_name_H-M   'P 1'
#
loop_
_entity.id
_entity.type
_entity.pdbx_description
1 polymer ?
#
loop_
_entity_poly.entity_id
_entity_poly.type
_entity_poly.pdbx_seq_one_letter_code
_entity_poly.pdbx_strand_id
1 'polypeptide(L)'
;MTLPVFAKKVKKLASFQLFNLKLLLNGESSRGFNKFKKHYKLKGELGRGGFGIVYRAIRVADELPVAVKFIDRRTVREWGKINDEHLPMEICMLAKCAKIRGK
;
A
#
# COMPACT_ATOMS: atom_id res chain seq x y z
N MET A 1 20.71 9.19 -25.90
CA MET A 1 19.78 8.89 -24.78
C MET A 1 19.43 10.19 -24.08
N THR A 2 18.17 10.61 -24.09
CA THR A 2 17.80 11.90 -23.50
C THR A 2 17.77 11.81 -21.96
N LEU A 3 18.45 12.74 -21.30
CA LEU A 3 18.49 12.95 -19.84
C LEU A 3 17.14 12.81 -19.07
N PRO A 4 15.95 13.13 -19.64
CA PRO A 4 14.68 13.08 -18.89
C PRO A 4 14.21 11.65 -18.55
N VAL A 5 14.52 10.65 -19.38
CA VAL A 5 14.04 9.27 -19.18
C VAL A 5 14.80 8.62 -18.03
N PHE A 6 16.12 8.86 -17.97
CA PHE A 6 16.97 8.40 -16.88
C PHE A 6 16.56 9.06 -15.55
N ALA A 7 16.34 10.38 -15.53
CA ALA A 7 15.89 11.13 -14.36
C ALA A 7 14.56 10.59 -13.77
N LYS A 8 13.60 10.22 -14.63
CA LYS A 8 12.33 9.58 -14.20
C LYS A 8 12.57 8.21 -13.55
N LYS A 9 13.53 7.44 -14.07
CA LYS A 9 13.86 6.10 -13.56
C LYS A 9 14.55 6.16 -12.20
N VAL A 10 15.49 7.09 -11.98
CA VAL A 10 16.12 7.31 -10.66
C VAL A 10 15.13 7.85 -9.63
N LYS A 11 14.21 8.76 -10.00
CA LYS A 11 13.14 9.21 -9.09
C LYS A 11 12.22 8.07 -8.66
N LYS A 12 11.86 7.17 -9.59
CA LYS A 12 11.03 5.99 -9.33
C LYS A 12 11.72 4.98 -8.40
N LEU A 13 13.03 4.78 -8.58
CA LEU A 13 13.82 3.89 -7.74
C LEU A 13 14.03 4.48 -6.33
N ALA A 14 14.35 5.77 -6.26
CA ALA A 14 14.48 6.50 -4.99
C ALA A 14 13.16 6.49 -4.21
N SER A 15 12.00 6.70 -4.85
CA SER A 15 10.71 6.61 -4.16
C SER A 15 10.42 5.21 -3.61
N PHE A 16 10.87 4.16 -4.30
CA PHE A 16 10.68 2.78 -3.86
C PHE A 16 11.61 2.43 -2.69
N GLN A 17 12.87 2.86 -2.73
CA GLN A 17 13.83 2.66 -1.65
C GLN A 17 13.51 3.50 -0.41
N LEU A 18 13.12 4.76 -0.58
CA LEU A 18 12.74 5.64 0.54
C LEU A 18 11.46 5.16 1.24
N PHE A 19 10.51 4.57 0.49
CA PHE A 19 9.29 4.02 1.08
C PHE A 19 9.59 2.81 1.96
N ASN A 20 10.40 1.86 1.47
CA ASN A 20 10.86 0.73 2.30
C ASN A 20 11.60 1.21 3.55
N LEU A 21 12.43 2.26 3.42
CA LEU A 21 13.17 2.83 4.55
C LEU A 21 12.24 3.52 5.56
N LYS A 22 11.26 4.30 5.10
CA LYS A 22 10.30 5.01 5.96
C LYS A 22 9.35 4.04 6.70
N LEU A 23 9.00 2.92 6.07
CA LEU A 23 8.21 1.87 6.71
C LEU A 23 9.02 1.10 7.78
N LEU A 24 10.33 0.93 7.58
CA LEU A 24 11.23 0.30 8.54
C LEU A 24 11.56 1.21 9.73
N LEU A 25 11.64 2.54 9.53
CA LEU A 25 12.03 3.51 10.56
C LEU A 25 10.93 3.81 11.60
N ASN A 26 9.64 3.60 11.29
CA ASN A 26 8.57 3.74 12.27
C ASN A 26 8.48 2.47 13.13
N GLY A 27 9.26 2.41 14.22
CA GLY A 27 9.54 1.22 15.04
C GLY A 27 8.36 0.37 15.54
N GLU A 28 7.13 0.89 15.64
CA GLU A 28 5.93 0.08 15.94
C GLU A 28 5.42 -0.73 14.74
N SER A 29 5.79 -0.32 13.53
CA SER A 29 5.42 -0.94 12.25
C SER A 29 6.21 -2.21 11.94
N SER A 30 7.34 -2.45 12.61
CA SER A 30 8.22 -3.60 12.34
C SER A 30 7.50 -4.95 12.47
N ARG A 31 6.69 -5.14 13.53
CA ARG A 31 5.92 -6.38 13.76
C ARG A 31 4.79 -6.56 12.74
N GLY A 32 4.00 -5.52 12.51
CA GLY A 32 2.89 -5.55 11.54
C GLY A 32 3.39 -5.75 10.11
N PHE A 33 4.47 -5.07 9.74
CA PHE A 33 5.07 -5.18 8.41
C PHE A 33 5.78 -6.52 8.21
N ASN A 34 6.44 -7.07 9.23
CA ASN A 34 6.98 -8.42 9.15
C ASN A 34 5.86 -9.46 8.98
N LYS A 35 4.72 -9.30 9.66
CA LYS A 35 3.53 -10.15 9.43
C LYS A 35 3.00 -9.99 8.00
N PHE A 36 2.96 -8.77 7.47
CA PHE A 36 2.57 -8.52 6.07
C PHE A 36 3.53 -9.20 5.08
N LYS A 37 4.85 -9.03 5.24
CA LYS A 37 5.88 -9.62 4.36
C LYS A 37 5.83 -11.14 4.30
N LYS A 38 5.39 -11.81 5.36
CA LYS A 38 5.18 -13.27 5.38
C LYS A 38 4.07 -13.72 4.43
N HIS A 39 3.04 -12.90 4.22
CA HIS A 39 1.85 -13.25 3.44
C HIS A 39 1.81 -12.60 2.06
N TYR A 40 2.58 -11.53 1.84
CA TYR A 40 2.54 -10.75 0.61
C TYR A 40 3.95 -10.35 0.14
N LYS A 41 4.22 -10.60 -1.15
CA LYS A 41 5.44 -10.17 -1.84
C LYS A 41 5.14 -8.88 -2.62
N LEU A 42 5.54 -7.72 -2.08
CA LEU A 42 5.46 -6.44 -2.80
C LEU A 42 6.31 -6.46 -4.08
N LYS A 43 5.80 -5.82 -5.13
CA LYS A 43 6.44 -5.60 -6.42
C LYS A 43 6.53 -4.09 -6.66
N GLY A 44 6.35 -3.63 -7.90
CA GLY A 44 6.40 -2.21 -8.25
C GLY A 44 5.12 -1.44 -7.93
N GLU A 45 5.20 -0.12 -8.05
CA GLU A 45 4.03 0.78 -8.02
C GLU A 45 3.09 0.49 -9.19
N LEU A 46 1.78 0.39 -8.90
CA LEU A 46 0.69 0.33 -9.89
C LEU A 46 0.25 1.74 -10.30
N GLY A 47 0.16 2.66 -9.33
CA GLY A 47 -0.24 4.03 -9.61
C GLY A 47 -0.16 4.92 -8.38
N ARG A 48 -0.19 6.24 -8.63
CA ARG A 48 -0.09 7.28 -7.61
C ARG A 48 -0.95 8.48 -8.00
N GLY A 49 -1.65 9.06 -7.02
CA GLY A 49 -2.47 10.26 -7.20
C GLY A 49 -3.00 10.80 -5.86
N GLY A 50 -4.10 11.57 -5.89
CA GLY A 50 -4.76 12.09 -4.68
C GLY A 50 -5.23 10.99 -3.72
N PHE A 51 -5.45 9.78 -4.25
CA PHE A 51 -5.76 8.57 -3.48
C PHE A 51 -4.55 7.93 -2.78
N GLY A 52 -3.34 8.50 -2.89
CA GLY A 52 -2.11 7.92 -2.37
C GLY A 52 -1.38 7.05 -3.40
N ILE A 53 -0.61 6.06 -2.92
CA ILE A 53 0.20 5.16 -3.74
C ILE A 53 -0.35 3.74 -3.60
N VAL A 54 -0.48 3.05 -4.73
CA VAL A 54 -0.90 1.64 -4.78
C VAL A 54 0.23 0.82 -5.39
N TYR A 55 0.56 -0.30 -4.75
CA TYR A 55 1.60 -1.23 -5.18
C TYR A 55 0.99 -2.52 -5.71
N ARG A 56 1.66 -3.13 -6.67
CA ARG A 56 1.41 -4.52 -7.07
C ARG A 56 2.03 -5.41 -6.00
N ALA A 57 1.33 -6.46 -5.59
CA ALA A 57 1.90 -7.51 -4.78
C ALA A 57 1.34 -8.87 -5.21
N ILE A 58 1.97 -9.94 -4.73
CA ILE A 58 1.49 -11.31 -4.88
C ILE A 58 1.20 -11.85 -3.48
N ARG A 59 0.00 -12.42 -3.27
CA ARG A 59 -0.32 -13.15 -2.04
C ARG A 59 0.37 -14.52 -2.09
N VAL A 60 1.13 -14.83 -1.05
CA VAL A 60 2.01 -16.01 -1.02
C VAL A 60 1.23 -17.33 -0.95
N ALA A 61 0.05 -17.33 -0.33
CA ALA A 61 -0.71 -18.55 -0.09
C ALA A 61 -1.25 -19.20 -1.38
N ASP A 62 -1.54 -18.41 -2.40
CA ASP A 62 -2.23 -18.85 -3.63
C ASP A 62 -1.69 -18.16 -4.89
N GLU A 63 -0.56 -17.46 -4.78
CA GLU A 63 0.09 -16.69 -5.84
C GLU A 63 -0.85 -15.67 -6.54
N LEU A 64 -1.92 -15.24 -5.86
CA LEU A 64 -2.89 -14.32 -6.42
C LEU A 64 -2.29 -12.89 -6.54
N PRO A 65 -2.39 -12.25 -7.72
CA PRO A 65 -2.05 -10.84 -7.86
C PRO A 65 -3.01 -9.95 -7.06
N VAL A 66 -2.46 -9.06 -6.25
CA VAL A 66 -3.23 -8.13 -5.41
C VAL A 66 -2.70 -6.70 -5.52
N ALA A 67 -3.57 -5.74 -5.24
CA ALA A 67 -3.20 -4.34 -5.05
C ALA A 67 -3.05 -4.06 -3.55
N VAL A 68 -1.96 -3.40 -3.17
CA VAL A 68 -1.67 -3.01 -1.78
C VAL A 68 -1.59 -1.50 -1.69
N LYS A 69 -2.50 -0.91 -0.92
CA LYS A 69 -2.48 0.51 -0.57
C LYS A 69 -2.11 0.66 0.90
N PHE A 70 -1.09 1.47 1.18
CA PHE A 70 -0.72 1.83 2.54
C PHE A 70 -1.39 3.13 2.93
N ILE A 71 -2.04 3.14 4.09
CA ILE A 71 -2.72 4.31 4.64
C ILE A 71 -1.92 4.75 5.86
N ASP A 72 -1.35 5.96 5.78
CA ASP A 72 -0.75 6.58 6.96
C ASP A 72 -1.87 7.15 7.83
N ARG A 73 -1.96 6.64 9.05
CA ARG A 73 -2.96 7.02 10.05
C ARG A 73 -3.01 8.53 10.30
N ARG A 74 -1.87 9.23 10.19
CA ARG A 74 -1.77 10.69 10.38
C ARG A 74 -2.41 11.49 9.24
N THR A 75 -2.58 10.87 8.07
CA THR A 75 -3.12 11.52 6.87
C THR A 75 -4.62 11.28 6.68
N VAL A 76 -5.23 10.48 7.56
CA VAL A 76 -6.65 10.13 7.49
C VAL A 76 -7.50 11.33 7.92
N ARG A 77 -8.29 11.86 6.99
CA ARG A 77 -9.19 13.00 7.24
C ARG A 77 -10.52 12.59 7.84
N GLU A 78 -11.03 11.43 7.44
CA GLU A 78 -12.35 10.94 7.84
C GLU A 78 -12.24 9.55 8.46
N TRP A 79 -12.92 9.40 9.59
CA TRP A 79 -12.89 8.22 10.43
C TRP A 79 -14.29 7.63 10.56
N GLY A 80 -14.38 6.29 10.48
CA GLY A 80 -15.59 5.53 10.73
C GLY A 80 -15.37 4.48 11.82
N LYS A 81 -16.37 3.62 12.01
CA LYS A 81 -16.37 2.58 13.03
C LYS A 81 -16.93 1.27 12.48
N ILE A 82 -16.24 0.15 12.71
CA ILE A 82 -16.72 -1.22 12.43
C ILE A 82 -16.40 -2.08 13.65
N ASN A 83 -17.38 -2.82 14.20
CA ASN A 83 -17.19 -3.72 15.35
C ASN A 83 -16.39 -3.10 16.49
N ASP A 84 -16.75 -1.87 16.85
CA ASP A 84 -16.08 -1.06 17.87
C ASP A 84 -14.65 -0.56 17.58
N GLU A 85 -14.07 -0.89 16.43
CA GLU A 85 -12.78 -0.35 16.00
C GLU A 85 -12.93 0.92 15.15
N HIS A 86 -12.11 1.93 15.48
CA HIS A 86 -11.99 3.15 14.69
C HIS A 86 -11.04 2.95 13.51
N LEU A 87 -11.60 3.00 12.30
CA LEU A 87 -10.89 2.75 11.06
C LEU A 87 -11.03 3.94 10.11
N PRO A 88 -10.08 4.14 9.18
CA PRO A 88 -10.24 5.08 8.08
C PRO A 88 -11.57 4.84 7.34
N MET A 89 -12.30 5.91 7.02
CA MET A 89 -13.60 5.81 6.35
C MET A 89 -13.53 5.00 5.04
N GLU A 90 -12.41 5.07 4.32
CA GLU A 90 -12.15 4.26 3.13
C GLU A 90 -12.30 2.75 3.40
N ILE A 91 -11.81 2.25 4.54
CA ILE A 91 -11.94 0.84 4.95
C ILE A 91 -13.40 0.56 5.32
N CYS A 92 -14.04 1.48 6.03
CA CYS A 92 -15.45 1.36 6.43
C CYS A 92 -16.39 1.26 5.23
N MET A 93 -16.16 2.07 4.20
CA MET A 93 -16.94 2.04 2.96
C MET A 93 -16.67 0.77 2.16
N LEU A 94 -15.40 0.34 2.04
CA LEU A 94 -15.05 -0.89 1.34
C LEU A 94 -15.77 -2.12 1.93
N ALA A 95 -15.92 -2.18 3.26
CA ALA A 95 -16.63 -3.27 3.94
C ALA A 95 -18.13 -3.32 3.64
N LYS A 96 -18.72 -2.20 3.19
CA LYS A 96 -20.14 -2.11 2.79
C LYS A 96 -20.37 -2.50 1.32
N CYS A 97 -19.31 -2.63 0.53
CA CYS A 97 -19.42 -2.98 -0.89
C CYS A 97 -19.72 -4.48 -1.08
N ALA A 98 -20.43 -4.81 -2.16
CA ALA A 98 -20.64 -6.19 -2.56
C ALA A 98 -19.32 -6.84 -3.03
N LYS A 99 -19.10 -8.10 -2.65
CA LYS A 99 -17.97 -8.88 -3.16
C LYS A 99 -18.24 -9.30 -4.60
N ILE A 100 -17.42 -8.81 -5.52
CA ILE A 100 -17.43 -9.20 -6.93
C ILE A 100 -16.16 -9.97 -7.27
N ARG A 101 -16.28 -11.02 -8.08
CA ARG A 101 -15.13 -11.79 -8.57
C ARG A 101 -14.39 -10.97 -9.63
N GLY A 102 -13.09 -10.80 -9.45
CA GLY A 102 -12.23 -10.20 -10.48
C GLY A 102 -12.22 -11.03 -11.77
N LYS A 103 -12.14 -10.37 -12.91
CA LYS A 103 -11.96 -11.01 -14.24
C LYS A 103 -10.48 -11.19 -14.55
#